data_AF-A0A3S2LWP4-F1
#
_entry.id   AF-A0A3S2LWP4-F1
#
_cell.length_a   1.000
_cell.length_b   1.000
_cell.length_c   1.000
_cell.angle_alpha   90.00
_cell.angle_beta   90.00
_cell.angle_gamma   90.00
#
_symmetry.space_group_name_H-M   'P 1'
#
loop_
_entity.id
_entity.type
_entity.pdbx_description
1 polymer ?
#
loop_
_entity_poly.entity_id
_entity_poly.type
_entity_poly.pdbx_seq_one_letter_code
_entity_poly.pdbx_strand_id
1 'polypeptide(L)'
;VGSLGLDVVGIDADSRGRIKVDPQSFQTSVPNIYAAGDVIGFPSLASTSMEQGRVAACHAFGVPLPPPPETFPYGIYAVPEISTVGQSEEQVRESGAAYEVGVARFRETSRGHIMGVNTGFLKLLFSIETRRLLGAHIIGEGATELIHIGQAVINLGGTVDFFVNNTFNYPTLAEAYKIAGLDAWNRMGRG
;
A
#
# COMPACT_ATOMS: atom_id res chain seq x y z
N VAL A 1 4.27 25.47 -10.77
CA VAL A 1 5.74 25.49 -10.89
C VAL A 1 6.30 26.66 -11.71
N GLY A 2 5.61 27.17 -12.74
CA GLY A 2 6.16 28.20 -13.64
C GLY A 2 6.53 29.56 -13.01
N SER A 3 6.12 29.82 -11.77
CA SER A 3 6.50 31.02 -11.00
C SER A 3 7.57 30.77 -9.94
N LEU A 4 8.14 29.57 -9.86
CA LEU A 4 9.15 29.20 -8.85
C LEU A 4 10.58 29.64 -9.23
N GLY A 5 10.80 30.13 -10.45
CA GLY A 5 12.13 30.52 -10.93
C GLY A 5 13.08 29.32 -11.08
N LEU A 6 12.58 28.18 -11.57
CA LEU A 6 13.36 26.95 -11.70
C LEU A 6 14.55 27.13 -12.67
N ASP A 7 14.37 27.96 -13.70
CA ASP A 7 15.39 28.38 -14.67
C ASP A 7 16.56 29.11 -13.99
N VAL A 8 16.28 29.94 -13.00
CA VAL A 8 17.30 30.70 -12.23
C VAL A 8 18.20 29.77 -11.42
N VAL A 9 17.67 28.63 -11.00
CA VAL A 9 18.39 27.62 -10.20
C VAL A 9 18.85 26.41 -11.02
N GLY A 10 18.64 26.40 -12.33
CA GLY A 10 19.09 25.31 -13.22
C GLY A 10 18.32 23.99 -13.06
N ILE A 11 17.03 24.06 -12.72
CA ILE A 11 16.14 22.90 -12.64
C ILE A 11 15.15 22.93 -13.80
N ASP A 12 15.07 21.83 -14.53
CA ASP A 12 14.05 21.64 -15.56
C ASP A 12 12.85 20.88 -15.00
N ALA A 13 11.65 21.29 -15.42
CA ALA A 13 10.43 20.55 -15.20
C ALA A 13 10.01 19.78 -16.46
N ASP A 14 9.36 18.63 -16.29
CA ASP A 14 8.82 17.88 -17.42
C ASP A 14 7.61 18.60 -18.08
N SER A 15 7.07 18.03 -19.16
CA SER A 15 5.91 18.59 -19.88
C SER A 15 4.65 18.72 -19.03
N ARG A 16 4.60 18.07 -17.86
CA ARG A 16 3.51 18.16 -16.88
C ARG A 16 3.85 19.05 -15.69
N GLY A 17 5.00 19.74 -15.73
CA GLY A 17 5.48 20.62 -14.67
C GLY A 17 6.03 19.88 -13.46
N ARG A 18 6.49 18.64 -13.61
CA ARG A 18 7.07 17.85 -12.51
C ARG A 18 8.57 18.00 -12.46
N ILE A 19 9.12 18.00 -11.25
CA ILE A 19 10.55 18.09 -11.00
C ILE A 19 11.14 16.67 -10.94
N LYS A 20 12.16 16.42 -11.75
CA LYS A 20 12.89 15.15 -11.70
C LYS A 20 13.78 15.12 -10.44
N VAL A 21 13.72 14.00 -9.73
CA VAL A 21 14.52 13.74 -8.54
C VAL A 21 15.14 12.36 -8.58
N ASP A 22 16.19 12.17 -7.80
CA ASP A 22 16.70 10.85 -7.45
C ASP A 22 15.64 10.09 -6.63
N PRO A 23 15.27 8.85 -7.02
CA PRO A 23 14.19 8.12 -6.34
C PRO A 23 14.48 7.71 -4.90
N GLN A 24 15.75 7.65 -4.48
CA GLN A 24 16.13 7.19 -3.14
C GLN A 24 16.28 8.36 -2.16
N SER A 25 16.74 9.51 -2.63
CA SER A 25 17.08 10.68 -1.81
C SER A 25 16.17 11.88 -2.02
N PHE A 26 15.37 11.88 -3.09
CA PHE A 26 14.55 13.02 -3.52
C PHE A 26 15.35 14.31 -3.83
N GLN A 27 16.65 14.15 -4.08
CA GLN A 27 17.54 15.21 -4.52
C GLN A 27 17.31 15.54 -6.00
N THR A 28 17.33 16.81 -6.37
CA THR A 28 17.24 17.23 -7.78
C THR A 28 18.59 17.09 -8.49
N SER A 29 18.69 17.53 -9.75
CA SER A 29 19.98 17.67 -10.44
C SER A 29 20.93 18.66 -9.76
N VAL A 30 20.41 19.54 -8.89
CA VAL A 30 21.19 20.53 -8.14
C VAL A 30 21.39 20.02 -6.70
N PRO A 31 22.65 19.79 -6.24
CA PRO A 31 22.92 19.04 -5.01
C PRO A 31 22.30 19.58 -3.71
N ASN A 32 22.05 20.89 -3.63
CA ASN A 32 21.46 21.53 -2.46
C ASN A 32 19.95 21.80 -2.60
N ILE A 33 19.30 21.28 -3.64
CA ILE A 33 17.86 21.44 -3.88
C ILE A 33 17.19 20.07 -3.94
N TYR A 34 16.06 19.96 -3.24
CA TYR A 34 15.25 18.75 -3.11
C TYR A 34 13.80 19.06 -3.52
N ALA A 35 13.06 18.03 -3.92
CA ALA A 35 11.63 18.15 -4.20
C ALA A 35 10.89 16.89 -3.74
N ALA A 36 9.69 17.06 -3.19
CA ALA A 36 8.86 15.97 -2.68
C ALA A 36 7.37 16.28 -2.89
N GLY A 37 6.54 15.25 -2.83
CA GLY A 37 5.09 15.31 -2.99
C GLY A 37 4.65 15.45 -4.45
N ASP A 38 3.46 16.01 -4.65
CA ASP A 38 2.81 16.04 -5.96
C ASP A 38 3.65 16.67 -7.07
N VAL A 39 4.58 17.56 -6.72
CA VAL A 39 5.49 18.23 -7.68
C VAL A 39 6.49 17.26 -8.33
N ILE A 40 6.74 16.08 -7.74
CA ILE A 40 7.62 15.06 -8.35
C ILE A 40 6.84 13.94 -9.06
N GLY A 41 5.50 14.01 -9.03
CA GLY A 41 4.62 13.06 -9.72
C GLY A 41 4.02 11.99 -8.81
N PHE A 42 3.76 10.82 -9.39
CA PHE A 42 3.06 9.73 -8.71
C PHE A 42 4.00 8.97 -7.75
N PRO A 43 3.52 8.50 -6.58
CA PRO A 43 2.16 8.65 -6.05
C PRO A 43 1.93 10.02 -5.39
N SER A 44 0.89 10.72 -5.86
CA SER A 44 0.50 12.06 -5.39
C SER A 44 -0.51 11.94 -4.24
N LEU A 45 0.01 11.59 -3.06
CA LEU A 45 -0.75 11.40 -1.82
C LEU A 45 -0.09 12.18 -0.68
N ALA A 46 -0.90 12.74 0.22
CA ALA A 46 -0.37 13.47 1.38
C ALA A 46 0.52 12.58 2.26
N SER A 47 0.11 11.34 2.52
CA SER A 47 0.87 10.35 3.31
C SER A 47 2.23 10.04 2.68
N THR A 48 2.27 9.79 1.37
CA THR A 48 3.52 9.54 0.65
C THR A 48 4.39 10.80 0.61
N SER A 49 3.80 11.98 0.39
CA SER A 49 4.51 13.26 0.37
C SER A 49 5.24 13.54 1.69
N MET A 50 4.63 13.19 2.83
CA MET A 50 5.26 13.33 4.15
C MET A 50 6.51 12.46 4.27
N GLU A 51 6.45 11.20 3.85
CA GLU A 51 7.62 10.30 3.89
C GLU A 51 8.71 10.71 2.90
N GLN A 52 8.34 11.16 1.70
CA GLN A 52 9.29 11.71 0.72
C GLN A 52 10.04 12.92 1.29
N GLY A 53 9.32 13.84 1.94
CA GLY A 53 9.92 14.99 2.61
C GLY A 53 10.87 14.59 3.75
N ARG A 54 10.51 13.56 4.53
CA ARG A 54 11.37 13.02 5.59
C ARG A 54 12.67 12.45 5.03
N VAL A 55 12.61 11.67 3.96
CA VAL A 55 13.79 11.12 3.27
C VAL A 55 14.68 12.23 2.72
N ALA A 56 14.10 13.23 2.05
CA ALA A 56 14.82 14.39 1.54
C ALA A 56 15.57 15.13 2.66
N ALA A 57 14.92 15.34 3.80
CA ALA A 57 15.55 15.95 4.96
C ALA A 57 16.68 15.08 5.53
N CYS A 58 16.46 13.76 5.71
CA CYS A 58 17.51 12.85 6.17
C CYS A 58 18.75 12.92 5.26
N HIS A 59 18.55 12.88 3.95
CA HIS A 59 19.63 12.98 2.98
C HIS A 59 20.38 14.32 3.09
N ALA A 60 19.65 15.43 3.15
CA ALA A 60 20.22 16.78 3.23
C ALA A 60 21.12 16.97 4.48
N PHE A 61 20.83 16.26 5.57
CA PHE A 61 21.60 16.32 6.81
C PHE A 61 22.60 15.16 6.98
N GLY A 62 22.76 14.28 5.97
CA GLY A 62 23.66 13.12 6.05
C GLY A 62 23.22 12.07 7.09
N VAL A 63 21.94 12.06 7.45
CA VAL A 63 21.33 11.06 8.34
C VAL A 63 21.02 9.80 7.53
N PRO A 64 21.26 8.59 8.07
CA PRO A 64 20.91 7.35 7.39
C PRO A 64 19.48 7.37 6.87
N LEU A 65 19.32 7.04 5.58
CA LEU A 65 18.01 7.03 4.96
C LEU A 65 17.16 5.87 5.52
N PRO A 66 15.87 6.10 5.75
CA PRO A 66 14.95 4.98 5.98
C PRO A 66 14.94 4.08 4.72
N PRO A 67 14.66 2.78 4.86
CA PRO A 67 14.43 1.94 3.71
C PRO A 67 13.26 2.52 2.88
N PRO A 68 13.40 2.63 1.55
CA PRO A 68 12.31 3.13 0.72
C PRO A 68 11.12 2.18 0.83
N PRO A 69 9.89 2.68 1.04
CA PRO A 69 8.72 1.83 1.04
C PRO A 69 8.55 1.22 -0.35
N GLU A 70 8.52 -0.11 -0.45
CA GLU A 70 8.27 -0.79 -1.72
C GLU A 70 6.86 -0.48 -2.23
N THR A 71 5.92 -0.28 -1.30
CA THR A 71 4.52 0.02 -1.62
C THR A 71 3.92 0.98 -0.60
N PHE A 72 2.95 1.79 -1.04
CA PHE A 72 2.17 2.69 -0.20
C PHE A 72 0.69 2.30 -0.25
N PRO A 73 -0.07 2.51 0.83
CA PRO A 73 -1.51 2.34 0.81
C PRO A 73 -2.16 3.50 0.05
N TYR A 74 -3.16 3.18 -0.76
CA TYR A 74 -4.04 4.14 -1.41
C TYR A 74 -5.41 4.04 -0.76
N GLY A 75 -6.01 5.19 -0.42
CA GLY A 75 -7.36 5.27 0.15
C GLY A 75 -8.26 6.13 -0.73
N ILE A 76 -9.48 5.67 -0.96
CA ILE A 76 -10.57 6.41 -1.60
C ILE A 76 -11.72 6.48 -0.58
N TYR A 77 -12.00 7.68 -0.10
CA TYR A 77 -12.98 7.96 0.95
C TYR A 77 -14.41 8.12 0.39
N ALA A 78 -14.77 7.26 -0.57
CA ALA A 78 -16.12 7.17 -1.10
C ALA A 78 -17.03 6.38 -0.15
N VAL A 79 -18.31 6.21 -0.51
CA VAL A 79 -19.23 5.32 0.20
C VAL A 79 -19.65 4.18 -0.74
N PRO A 80 -19.18 2.93 -0.52
CA PRO A 80 -18.23 2.52 0.52
C PRO A 80 -16.79 2.99 0.24
N GLU A 81 -15.95 3.00 1.29
CA GLU A 81 -14.52 3.28 1.17
C GLU A 81 -13.81 2.20 0.35
N ILE A 82 -12.69 2.56 -0.25
CA ILE A 82 -11.81 1.62 -0.95
C ILE A 82 -10.39 1.86 -0.48
N SER A 83 -9.64 0.80 -0.20
CA SER A 83 -8.22 0.91 0.07
C SER A 83 -7.42 -0.27 -0.46
N THR A 84 -6.21 0.00 -0.93
CA THR A 84 -5.31 -0.99 -1.54
C THR A 84 -3.87 -0.74 -1.15
N VAL A 85 -3.10 -1.81 -0.96
CA VAL A 85 -1.65 -1.79 -0.80
C VAL A 85 -1.05 -3.03 -1.46
N GLY A 86 0.20 -2.94 -1.92
CA GLY A 86 0.83 -4.04 -2.66
C GLY A 86 0.46 -4.08 -4.13
N GLN A 87 0.64 -5.25 -4.73
CA GLN A 87 0.36 -5.51 -6.14
C GLN A 87 -1.16 -5.66 -6.39
N SER A 88 -1.61 -5.22 -7.57
CA SER A 88 -2.92 -5.59 -8.11
C SER A 88 -2.87 -7.02 -8.65
N GLU A 89 -4.04 -7.66 -8.79
CA GLU A 89 -4.08 -9.01 -9.38
C GLU A 89 -3.62 -9.02 -10.84
N GLU A 90 -3.87 -7.93 -11.56
CA GLU A 90 -3.37 -7.73 -12.93
C GLU A 90 -1.84 -7.71 -12.95
N GLN A 91 -1.19 -6.94 -12.06
CA GLN A 91 0.27 -6.90 -11.96
C GLN A 91 0.87 -8.27 -11.62
N VAL A 92 0.26 -9.01 -10.68
CA VAL A 92 0.71 -10.37 -10.34
C VAL A 92 0.58 -11.29 -11.55
N ARG A 93 -0.55 -11.24 -12.27
CA ARG A 93 -0.78 -12.04 -13.48
C ARG A 93 0.22 -11.71 -14.59
N GLU A 94 0.49 -10.42 -14.83
CA GLU A 94 1.46 -9.96 -15.83
C GLU A 94 2.90 -10.39 -15.50
N SER A 95 3.25 -10.45 -14.22
CA SER A 95 4.57 -10.96 -13.79
C SER A 95 4.78 -12.46 -14.04
N GLY A 96 3.70 -13.22 -14.29
CA GLY A 96 3.74 -14.67 -14.43
C GLY A 96 3.91 -15.45 -13.11
N ALA A 97 3.92 -14.77 -11.96
CA ALA A 97 4.04 -15.42 -10.65
C ALA A 97 2.80 -16.27 -10.33
N ALA A 98 3.01 -17.48 -9.81
CA ALA A 98 1.92 -18.29 -9.26
C ALA A 98 1.39 -17.66 -7.97
N TYR A 99 0.08 -17.42 -7.90
CA TYR A 99 -0.57 -16.81 -6.74
C TYR A 99 -1.93 -17.45 -6.43
N GLU A 100 -2.35 -17.32 -5.17
CA GLU A 100 -3.69 -17.66 -4.69
C GLU A 100 -4.39 -16.41 -4.18
N VAL A 101 -5.72 -16.42 -4.23
CA VAL A 101 -6.55 -15.31 -3.77
C VAL A 101 -7.30 -15.76 -2.53
N GLY A 102 -7.35 -14.92 -1.50
CA GLY A 102 -8.22 -15.10 -0.34
C GLY A 102 -9.26 -14.01 -0.26
N VAL A 103 -10.52 -14.35 -0.02
CA VAL A 103 -11.61 -13.36 0.06
C VAL A 103 -12.45 -13.55 1.32
N ALA A 104 -12.74 -12.45 2.00
CA ALA A 104 -13.72 -12.39 3.08
C ALA A 104 -14.75 -11.30 2.75
N ARG A 105 -16.05 -11.64 2.74
CA ARG A 105 -17.12 -10.66 2.51
C ARG A 105 -17.61 -10.13 3.84
N PHE A 106 -17.77 -8.81 3.96
CA PHE A 106 -18.20 -8.21 5.23
C PHE A 106 -19.61 -8.65 5.66
N ARG A 107 -20.49 -8.94 4.70
CA ARG A 107 -21.82 -9.52 4.98
C ARG A 107 -21.78 -10.92 5.61
N GLU A 108 -20.63 -11.59 5.59
CA GLU A 108 -20.42 -12.94 6.15
C GLU A 108 -19.66 -12.87 7.50
N THR A 109 -19.32 -11.66 7.98
CA THR A 109 -18.66 -11.46 9.27
C THR A 109 -19.66 -11.05 10.35
N SER A 110 -19.38 -11.46 11.59
CA SER A 110 -20.25 -11.14 12.73
C SER A 110 -20.33 -9.64 12.96
N ARG A 111 -19.21 -8.92 12.82
CA ARG A 111 -19.24 -7.46 12.90
C ARG A 111 -20.05 -6.83 11.77
N GLY A 112 -19.93 -7.33 10.54
CA GLY A 112 -20.71 -6.83 9.41
C GLY A 112 -22.22 -7.01 9.61
N HIS A 113 -22.65 -8.16 10.15
CA HIS A 113 -24.04 -8.37 10.54
C HIS A 113 -24.52 -7.38 11.61
N ILE A 114 -23.73 -7.17 12.67
CA ILE A 114 -24.05 -6.22 13.75
C ILE A 114 -24.22 -4.79 13.21
N MET A 115 -23.38 -4.41 12.24
CA MET A 115 -23.41 -3.08 11.62
C MET A 115 -24.45 -2.94 10.50
N GLY A 116 -25.11 -4.03 10.08
CA GLY A 116 -26.00 -4.04 8.92
C GLY A 116 -25.29 -3.84 7.58
N VAL A 117 -24.00 -4.16 7.50
CA VAL A 117 -23.19 -4.05 6.28
C VAL A 117 -23.48 -5.24 5.36
N ASN A 118 -24.11 -4.96 4.21
CA ASN A 118 -24.51 -5.99 3.23
C ASN A 118 -23.57 -6.10 2.02
N THR A 119 -22.62 -5.17 1.89
CA THR A 119 -21.71 -5.05 0.74
C THR A 119 -20.27 -4.86 1.21
N GLY A 120 -19.33 -5.18 0.34
CA GLY A 120 -17.90 -5.01 0.62
C GLY A 120 -17.20 -6.32 0.96
N PHE A 121 -15.89 -6.31 0.77
CA PHE A 121 -15.01 -7.44 0.96
C PHE A 121 -13.57 -6.98 1.21
N LEU A 122 -12.81 -7.89 1.80
CA LEU A 122 -11.36 -7.86 1.86
C LEU A 122 -10.84 -8.99 0.98
N LYS A 123 -9.85 -8.66 0.14
CA LYS A 123 -9.17 -9.57 -0.77
C LYS A 123 -7.67 -9.52 -0.53
N LEU A 124 -7.05 -10.68 -0.41
CA LEU A 124 -5.61 -10.84 -0.25
C LEU A 124 -5.05 -11.67 -1.41
N LEU A 125 -3.88 -11.29 -1.89
CA LEU A 125 -3.12 -12.02 -2.90
C LEU A 125 -1.89 -12.63 -2.25
N PHE A 126 -1.69 -13.94 -2.39
CA PHE A 126 -0.54 -14.63 -1.82
C PHE A 126 0.27 -15.32 -2.91
N SER A 127 1.59 -15.24 -2.83
CA SER A 127 2.48 -16.06 -3.66
C SER A 127 2.32 -17.55 -3.29
N ILE A 128 2.17 -18.43 -4.28
CA ILE A 128 2.17 -19.89 -4.02
C ILE A 128 3.55 -20.35 -3.55
N GLU A 129 4.61 -19.86 -4.20
CA GLU A 129 5.98 -20.30 -3.95
C GLU A 129 6.50 -19.86 -2.57
N THR A 130 6.30 -18.59 -2.21
CA THR A 130 6.88 -18.00 -0.99
C THR A 130 5.87 -17.86 0.14
N ARG A 131 4.58 -18.11 -0.13
CA ARG A 131 3.45 -17.85 0.78
C ARG A 131 3.29 -16.39 1.22
N ARG A 132 4.12 -15.47 0.71
CA ARG A 132 4.11 -14.04 1.09
C ARG A 132 2.84 -13.35 0.61
N LEU A 133 2.37 -12.38 1.39
CA LEU A 133 1.34 -11.46 0.97
C LEU A 133 1.89 -10.52 -0.12
N LEU A 134 1.26 -10.53 -1.30
CA LEU A 134 1.63 -9.72 -2.46
C LEU A 134 0.80 -8.43 -2.53
N GLY A 135 -0.46 -8.48 -2.10
CA GLY A 135 -1.37 -7.34 -2.13
C GLY A 135 -2.61 -7.54 -1.27
N ALA A 136 -3.14 -6.44 -0.76
CA ALA A 136 -4.37 -6.40 0.01
C ALA A 136 -5.29 -5.32 -0.54
N HIS A 137 -6.54 -5.69 -0.85
CA HIS A 137 -7.54 -4.82 -1.46
C HIS A 137 -8.83 -4.90 -0.64
N ILE A 138 -9.38 -3.75 -0.25
CA ILE A 138 -10.56 -3.67 0.59
C ILE A 138 -11.54 -2.70 -0.04
N ILE A 139 -12.80 -3.11 -0.12
CA ILE A 139 -13.93 -2.24 -0.46
C ILE A 139 -14.96 -2.44 0.64
N GLY A 140 -15.37 -1.38 1.34
CA GLY A 140 -16.35 -1.48 2.41
C GLY A 140 -16.07 -0.54 3.58
N GLU A 141 -16.87 -0.68 4.62
CA GLU A 141 -16.75 0.10 5.85
C GLU A 141 -15.35 -0.02 6.48
N GLY A 142 -14.74 1.12 6.82
CA GLY A 142 -13.43 1.19 7.46
C GLY A 142 -12.27 0.65 6.62
N ALA A 143 -12.42 0.58 5.29
CA ALA A 143 -11.38 0.08 4.39
C ALA A 143 -10.05 0.83 4.56
N THR A 144 -10.09 2.17 4.72
CA THR A 144 -8.87 2.97 4.84
C THR A 144 -8.15 2.79 6.17
N GLU A 145 -8.85 2.32 7.21
CA GLU A 145 -8.24 1.98 8.51
C GLU A 145 -7.74 0.53 8.53
N LEU A 146 -8.52 -0.39 7.98
CA LEU A 146 -8.19 -1.82 7.97
C LEU A 146 -6.95 -2.13 7.14
N ILE A 147 -6.71 -1.38 6.05
CA ILE A 147 -5.62 -1.63 5.09
C ILE A 147 -4.24 -1.71 5.75
N HIS A 148 -4.04 -0.99 6.86
CA HIS A 148 -2.75 -0.88 7.53
C HIS A 148 -2.25 -2.22 8.09
N ILE A 149 -3.15 -3.17 8.38
CA ILE A 149 -2.76 -4.54 8.76
C ILE A 149 -2.08 -5.23 7.56
N GLY A 150 -2.68 -5.15 6.37
CA GLY A 150 -2.09 -5.68 5.13
C GLY A 150 -0.76 -5.01 4.80
N GLN A 151 -0.68 -3.69 4.96
CA GLN A 151 0.55 -2.92 4.75
C GLN A 151 1.68 -3.40 5.68
N ALA A 152 1.41 -3.56 6.97
CA ALA A 152 2.40 -4.02 7.93
C ALA A 152 2.92 -5.42 7.58
N VAL A 153 2.03 -6.34 7.18
CA VAL A 153 2.42 -7.70 6.80
C VAL A 153 3.27 -7.70 5.53
N ILE A 154 2.95 -6.90 4.51
CA ILE A 154 3.78 -6.74 3.31
C ILE A 154 5.16 -6.20 3.68
N ASN A 155 5.22 -5.11 4.46
CA ASN A 155 6.47 -4.47 4.85
C ASN A 155 7.40 -5.38 5.66
N LEU A 156 6.84 -6.32 6.41
CA LEU A 156 7.59 -7.31 7.20
C LEU A 156 7.84 -8.62 6.43
N GLY A 157 7.45 -8.70 5.16
CA GLY A 157 7.60 -9.92 4.35
C GLY A 157 6.79 -11.11 4.87
N GLY A 158 5.68 -10.86 5.55
CA GLY A 158 4.84 -11.86 6.19
C GLY A 158 4.05 -12.72 5.21
N THR A 159 3.67 -13.91 5.67
CA THR A 159 3.00 -14.94 4.87
C THR A 159 1.52 -15.09 5.23
N VAL A 160 0.80 -15.91 4.46
CA VAL A 160 -0.55 -16.38 4.79
C VAL A 160 -0.67 -16.91 6.23
N ASP A 161 0.42 -17.49 6.76
CA ASP A 161 0.44 -18.11 8.08
C ASP A 161 0.28 -17.08 9.21
N PHE A 162 0.65 -15.81 8.98
CA PHE A 162 0.34 -14.73 9.92
C PHE A 162 -1.17 -14.64 10.12
N PHE A 163 -1.97 -14.62 9.06
CA PHE A 163 -3.41 -14.45 9.15
C PHE A 163 -4.12 -15.68 9.72
N VAL A 164 -3.64 -16.87 9.39
CA VAL A 164 -4.18 -18.14 9.89
C VAL A 164 -3.95 -18.29 11.39
N ASN A 165 -2.72 -18.03 11.84
CA ASN A 165 -2.29 -18.30 13.21
C ASN A 165 -2.56 -17.13 14.17
N ASN A 166 -2.58 -15.89 13.68
CA ASN A 166 -2.80 -14.73 14.53
C ASN A 166 -4.23 -14.75 15.12
N THR A 167 -4.34 -14.26 16.35
CA THR A 167 -5.62 -14.05 17.02
C THR A 167 -6.08 -12.64 16.72
N PHE A 168 -7.24 -12.52 16.07
CA PHE A 168 -7.93 -11.24 15.89
C PHE A 168 -9.01 -11.13 16.97
N ASN A 169 -9.16 -9.94 17.56
CA ASN A 169 -10.27 -9.68 18.47
C ASN A 169 -11.61 -9.94 17.76
N TYR A 170 -12.64 -10.32 18.52
CA TYR A 170 -13.93 -10.69 17.97
C TYR A 170 -15.08 -10.11 18.82
N PRO A 171 -16.15 -9.54 18.22
CA PRO A 171 -16.32 -9.29 16.77
C PRO A 171 -15.65 -7.98 16.32
N THR A 172 -14.98 -8.00 15.16
CA THR A 172 -14.39 -6.82 14.49
C THR A 172 -14.32 -7.03 12.98
N LEU A 173 -14.31 -5.97 12.17
CA LEU A 173 -14.13 -6.10 10.71
C LEU A 173 -12.75 -6.67 10.35
N ALA A 174 -11.74 -6.48 11.19
CA ALA A 174 -10.41 -7.07 10.99
C ALA A 174 -10.42 -8.61 11.04
N GLU A 175 -11.47 -9.28 11.53
CA GLU A 175 -11.62 -10.74 11.41
C GLU A 175 -11.64 -11.21 9.94
N ALA A 176 -12.01 -10.32 9.02
CA ALA A 176 -11.97 -10.57 7.59
C ALA A 176 -10.56 -10.95 7.09
N TYR A 177 -9.48 -10.45 7.72
CA TYR A 177 -8.13 -10.88 7.39
C TYR A 177 -7.90 -12.37 7.67
N LYS A 178 -8.41 -12.88 8.80
CA LYS A 178 -8.31 -14.30 9.15
C LYS A 178 -9.14 -15.17 8.21
N ILE A 179 -10.36 -14.73 7.90
CA ILE A 179 -11.25 -15.44 6.96
C ILE A 179 -10.62 -15.51 5.56
N ALA A 180 -10.13 -14.39 5.03
CA ALA A 180 -9.47 -14.35 3.72
C ALA A 180 -8.17 -15.16 3.71
N GLY A 181 -7.38 -15.11 4.79
CA GLY A 181 -6.18 -15.92 4.96
C GLY A 181 -6.49 -17.43 4.93
N LEU A 182 -7.51 -17.87 5.67
CA LEU A 182 -7.98 -19.26 5.66
C LEU A 182 -8.54 -19.68 4.30
N ASP A 183 -9.29 -18.80 3.65
CA ASP A 183 -9.86 -19.02 2.32
C ASP A 183 -8.77 -19.31 1.27
N ALA A 184 -7.71 -18.48 1.22
CA ALA A 184 -6.54 -18.76 0.39
C ALA A 184 -5.82 -20.04 0.84
N TRP A 185 -5.50 -20.16 2.13
CA TRP A 185 -4.72 -21.26 2.68
C TRP A 185 -5.31 -22.64 2.36
N ASN A 186 -6.64 -22.78 2.38
CA ASN A 186 -7.32 -24.03 2.03
C ASN A 186 -7.09 -24.47 0.57
N ARG A 187 -6.77 -23.53 -0.33
CA ARG A 187 -6.51 -23.79 -1.76
C ARG A 187 -5.03 -23.85 -2.14
N MET A 188 -4.14 -23.32 -1.29
CA MET A 188 -2.69 -23.30 -1.55
C MET A 188 -2.01 -24.68 -1.50
N GLY A 189 -2.77 -25.76 -1.21
CA GLY A 189 -2.22 -27.10 -1.04
C GLY A 189 -1.40 -27.23 0.25
N ARG A 190 -1.35 -28.45 0.81
CA ARG A 190 -0.40 -28.76 1.87
C ARG A 190 0.96 -28.99 1.19
N GLY A 191 1.83 -27.99 1.23
CA GLY A 191 3.26 -28.20 0.99
C GLY A 191 3.83 -29.22 1.97
#